data_AF-A0A7V8YBA2-F1
#
_entry.id   AF-A0A7V8YBA2-F1
#
_cell.length_a   1.000
_cell.length_b   1.000
_cell.length_c   1.000
_cell.angle_alpha   90.00
_cell.angle_beta   90.00
_cell.angle_gamma   90.00
#
_symmetry.space_group_name_H-M   'P 1'
#
loop_
_entity.id
_entity.type
_entity.pdbx_description
1 polymer ?
#
loop_
_entity_poly.entity_id
_entity_poly.type
_entity_poly.pdbx_seq_one_letter_code
_entity_poly.pdbx_strand_id
1 'polypeptide(L)'
;MMLPLLLAAVASAEAPTARISLNSATAEALASLDEVDEGEAGAIVGLRTARGRIANIEELRVLPGMDDATLASLRSGTQIEVTAATGVRKAYATPEEVLAEFTSEPSIQAVQAWANEYAQTSPETVRRWLRQSKTFAALPALDLDYDFDVGYDTGYQYYVVSGLPAPTSPDDDVFDALDDASVDQSQGFGVSLSWDLNELVMSSERIRVIGEVQDVVKLRDKTLGEVTRLYFERRRLQVDQLLNPKSDLGAQIKDQLKLLEMTANLDAYTGGRFSDAMASGAAPSGG
;
A
#
# COMPACT_ATOMS: atom_id res chain seq x y z
N MET A 1 6.59 58.16 -66.04
CA MET A 1 6.83 56.70 -66.06
C MET A 1 5.69 56.04 -65.31
N MET A 2 4.84 55.33 -66.06
CA MET A 2 3.81 54.41 -65.57
C MET A 2 4.44 53.05 -65.23
N LEU A 3 3.92 52.38 -64.20
CA LEU A 3 3.78 50.91 -64.07
C LEU A 3 2.91 50.62 -62.81
N PRO A 4 2.25 49.46 -62.68
CA PRO A 4 0.79 49.41 -62.60
C PRO A 4 0.25 48.82 -61.29
N LEU A 5 -1.04 49.09 -61.10
CA LEU A 5 -1.94 48.52 -60.11
C LEU A 5 -2.05 46.99 -60.30
N LEU A 6 -1.66 46.21 -59.31
CA LEU A 6 -1.85 44.76 -59.29
C LEU A 6 -3.23 44.45 -58.69
N LEU A 7 -4.14 44.06 -59.59
CA LEU A 7 -5.50 43.62 -59.31
C LEU A 7 -5.44 42.21 -58.71
N ALA A 8 -5.60 42.08 -57.40
CA ALA A 8 -5.80 40.78 -56.75
C ALA A 8 -7.28 40.40 -56.86
N ALA A 9 -7.53 39.34 -57.63
CA ALA A 9 -8.83 38.72 -57.79
C ALA A 9 -9.39 38.27 -56.44
N VAL A 10 -10.51 38.87 -56.04
CA VAL A 10 -11.36 38.33 -54.97
C VAL A 10 -11.98 37.05 -55.53
N ALA A 11 -11.49 35.90 -55.05
CA ALA A 11 -12.17 34.64 -55.21
C ALA A 11 -13.54 34.76 -54.51
N SER A 12 -14.63 34.71 -55.29
CA SER A 12 -15.96 34.48 -54.78
C SER A 12 -15.97 33.13 -54.08
N ALA A 13 -15.88 33.14 -52.75
CA ALA A 13 -16.26 32.02 -51.92
C ALA A 13 -17.79 31.98 -51.91
N GLU A 14 -18.34 30.98 -52.59
CA GLU A 14 -19.75 30.61 -52.55
C GLU A 14 -20.17 30.44 -51.08
N ALA A 15 -21.19 31.19 -50.65
CA ALA A 15 -21.70 31.15 -49.29
C ALA A 15 -22.26 29.76 -48.97
N PRO A 16 -22.04 29.21 -47.77
CA PRO A 16 -22.73 27.99 -47.36
C PRO A 16 -24.23 28.30 -47.30
N THR A 17 -25.03 27.48 -47.98
CA THR A 17 -26.49 27.48 -47.85
C THR A 17 -26.84 27.25 -46.37
N ALA A 18 -27.27 28.32 -45.69
CA ALA A 18 -27.57 28.29 -44.27
C ALA A 18 -28.80 27.42 -44.01
N ARG A 19 -28.59 26.15 -43.66
CA ARG A 19 -29.66 25.23 -43.29
C ARG A 19 -30.36 25.72 -42.02
N ILE A 20 -31.68 25.64 -42.01
CA ILE A 20 -32.54 26.13 -40.94
C ILE A 20 -32.56 25.09 -39.80
N SER A 21 -32.37 25.50 -38.55
CA SER A 21 -32.40 24.55 -37.42
C SER A 21 -33.84 24.13 -37.10
N LEU A 22 -34.14 22.82 -37.19
CA LEU A 22 -35.50 22.30 -37.02
C LEU A 22 -36.08 22.58 -35.62
N ASN A 23 -35.24 22.52 -34.59
CA ASN A 23 -35.67 22.68 -33.20
C ASN A 23 -35.75 24.14 -32.73
N SER A 24 -35.18 25.11 -33.47
CA SER A 24 -35.18 26.53 -33.09
C SER A 24 -35.81 27.47 -34.11
N ALA A 25 -36.10 27.03 -35.33
CA ALA A 25 -36.73 27.85 -36.36
C ALA A 25 -38.17 28.26 -36.02
N THR A 26 -38.63 29.39 -36.55
CA THR A 26 -40.04 29.79 -36.44
C THR A 26 -40.88 29.09 -37.50
N ALA A 27 -42.20 29.12 -37.35
CA ALA A 27 -43.11 28.53 -38.34
C ALA A 27 -42.93 29.21 -39.72
N GLU A 28 -42.72 30.52 -39.76
CA GLU A 28 -42.49 31.26 -41.01
C GLU A 28 -41.17 30.85 -41.68
N ALA A 29 -40.12 30.58 -40.88
CA ALA A 29 -38.85 30.11 -41.41
C ALA A 29 -38.97 28.70 -42.00
N LEU A 30 -39.77 27.82 -41.41
CA LEU A 30 -40.02 26.47 -41.94
C LEU A 30 -40.89 26.49 -43.20
N ALA A 31 -41.90 27.37 -43.26
CA ALA A 31 -42.75 27.55 -44.44
C ALA A 31 -42.04 28.22 -45.64
N SER A 32 -40.81 28.72 -45.44
CA SER A 32 -39.98 29.24 -46.54
C SER A 32 -39.28 28.13 -47.34
N LEU A 33 -39.38 26.88 -46.90
CA LEU A 33 -38.84 25.72 -47.58
C LEU A 33 -39.77 25.26 -48.71
N ASP A 34 -39.17 24.75 -49.78
CA ASP A 34 -39.89 24.17 -50.90
C ASP A 34 -40.74 22.99 -50.42
N GLU A 35 -41.99 22.84 -50.88
CA GLU A 35 -42.90 21.76 -50.48
C GLU A 35 -43.28 21.72 -48.97
N VAL A 36 -43.08 22.80 -48.21
CA VAL A 36 -43.54 22.92 -46.80
C VAL A 36 -44.57 24.04 -46.68
N ASP A 37 -45.81 23.70 -46.31
CA ASP A 37 -46.88 24.68 -46.13
C ASP A 37 -46.94 25.29 -44.70
N GLU A 38 -47.72 26.37 -44.53
CA GLU A 38 -47.88 27.03 -43.22
C GLU A 38 -48.53 26.10 -42.16
N GLY A 39 -49.39 25.17 -42.59
CA GLY A 39 -50.06 24.20 -41.72
C GLY A 39 -49.10 23.13 -41.20
N GLU A 40 -48.22 22.62 -42.06
CA GLU A 40 -47.17 21.66 -41.79
C GLU A 40 -46.09 22.28 -40.90
N ALA A 41 -45.65 23.50 -41.21
CA ALA A 41 -44.75 24.27 -40.37
C ALA A 41 -45.33 24.48 -38.96
N GLY A 42 -46.63 24.83 -38.88
CA GLY A 42 -47.36 24.93 -37.62
C GLY A 42 -47.46 23.60 -36.87
N ALA A 43 -47.67 22.49 -37.58
CA ALA A 43 -47.74 21.16 -37.01
C ALA A 43 -46.38 20.69 -36.45
N ILE A 44 -45.27 21.00 -37.13
CA ILE A 44 -43.90 20.74 -36.65
C ILE A 44 -43.65 21.53 -35.35
N VAL A 45 -44.05 22.82 -35.32
CA VAL A 45 -43.94 23.66 -34.12
C VAL A 45 -44.83 23.13 -32.98
N GLY A 46 -46.04 22.65 -33.28
CA GLY A 46 -46.92 22.03 -32.29
C GLY A 46 -46.33 20.74 -31.73
N LEU A 47 -45.76 19.89 -32.59
CA LEU A 47 -45.14 18.63 -32.21
C LEU A 47 -43.96 18.85 -31.25
N ARG A 48 -43.09 19.83 -31.54
CA ARG A 48 -41.96 20.15 -30.65
C ARG A 48 -42.40 20.72 -29.31
N THR A 49 -43.50 21.50 -29.27
CA THR A 49 -44.04 22.03 -28.02
C THR A 49 -44.66 20.93 -27.16
N ALA A 50 -45.30 19.94 -27.79
CA ALA A 50 -45.98 18.85 -27.09
C ALA A 50 -45.04 17.71 -26.63
N ARG A 51 -44.07 17.31 -27.47
CA ARG A 51 -43.18 16.16 -27.21
C ARG A 51 -41.76 16.54 -26.83
N GLY A 52 -41.42 17.82 -26.93
CA GLY A 52 -40.04 18.29 -26.79
C GLY A 52 -39.28 18.19 -28.11
N ARG A 53 -37.95 18.20 -28.03
CA ARG A 53 -37.06 18.31 -29.20
C ARG A 53 -37.26 17.13 -30.17
N ILE A 54 -37.31 17.42 -31.46
CA ILE A 54 -37.35 16.41 -32.52
C ILE A 54 -35.93 15.88 -32.71
N ALA A 55 -35.75 14.56 -32.54
CA ALA A 55 -34.43 13.93 -32.57
C ALA A 55 -34.01 13.53 -34.00
N ASN A 56 -34.98 13.18 -34.83
CA ASN A 56 -34.77 12.82 -36.24
C ASN A 56 -35.94 13.31 -37.09
N ILE A 57 -35.70 13.51 -38.38
CA ILE A 57 -36.71 14.02 -39.32
C ILE A 57 -37.82 12.98 -39.56
N GLU A 58 -37.55 11.68 -39.38
CA GLU A 58 -38.56 10.62 -39.57
C GLU A 58 -39.70 10.67 -38.56
N GLU A 59 -39.49 11.26 -37.38
CA GLU A 59 -40.54 11.49 -36.37
C GLU A 59 -41.68 12.36 -36.90
N LEU A 60 -41.41 13.19 -37.92
CA LEU A 60 -42.39 14.07 -38.53
C LEU A 60 -43.44 13.32 -39.35
N ARG A 61 -43.17 12.07 -39.76
CA ARG A 61 -44.12 11.22 -40.51
C ARG A 61 -45.42 10.93 -39.76
N VAL A 62 -45.44 11.14 -38.43
CA VAL A 62 -46.64 10.99 -37.59
C VAL A 62 -47.65 12.13 -37.83
N LEU A 63 -47.21 13.26 -38.38
CA LEU A 63 -48.07 14.41 -38.64
C LEU A 63 -48.88 14.21 -39.94
N PRO A 64 -50.18 14.56 -39.94
CA PRO A 64 -50.98 14.52 -41.16
C PRO A 64 -50.45 15.52 -42.19
N GLY A 65 -50.32 15.10 -43.45
CA GLY A 65 -49.79 15.93 -44.54
C GLY A 65 -48.31 15.68 -44.86
N MET A 66 -47.55 15.07 -43.95
CA MET A 66 -46.10 14.89 -44.10
C MET A 66 -45.76 13.77 -45.11
N ASP A 67 -45.65 14.10 -46.39
CA ASP A 67 -45.32 13.17 -47.46
C ASP A 67 -43.79 12.99 -47.65
N ASP A 68 -43.39 12.05 -48.52
CA ASP A 68 -41.98 11.77 -48.75
C ASP A 68 -41.24 12.95 -49.45
N ALA A 69 -41.95 13.84 -50.15
CA ALA A 69 -41.38 15.02 -50.82
C ALA A 69 -41.11 16.15 -49.82
N THR A 70 -42.08 16.46 -48.95
CA THR A 70 -41.93 17.41 -47.83
C THR A 70 -40.81 16.96 -46.88
N LEU A 71 -40.75 15.65 -46.55
CA LEU A 71 -39.65 15.10 -45.75
C LEU A 71 -38.30 15.22 -46.45
N ALA A 72 -38.23 15.02 -47.77
CA ALA A 72 -36.99 15.19 -48.53
C ALA A 72 -36.52 16.65 -48.55
N SER A 73 -37.44 17.60 -48.68
CA SER A 73 -37.14 19.03 -48.58
C SER A 73 -36.62 19.40 -47.19
N LEU A 74 -37.30 18.94 -46.14
CA LEU A 74 -36.86 19.13 -44.74
C LEU A 74 -35.48 18.52 -44.49
N ARG A 75 -35.17 17.34 -45.05
CA ARG A 75 -33.82 16.73 -44.95
C ARG A 75 -32.73 17.56 -45.62
N SER A 76 -33.04 18.27 -46.70
CA SER A 76 -32.07 19.09 -47.43
C SER A 76 -31.90 20.48 -46.81
N GLY A 77 -33.02 21.09 -46.40
CA GLY A 77 -33.11 22.47 -45.93
C GLY A 77 -32.93 22.66 -44.43
N THR A 78 -33.06 21.60 -43.62
CA THR A 78 -32.97 21.70 -42.15
C THR A 78 -31.79 20.94 -41.55
N GLN A 79 -31.41 21.35 -40.35
CA GLN A 79 -30.43 20.65 -39.52
C GLN A 79 -30.98 20.41 -38.12
N ILE A 80 -30.58 19.30 -37.51
CA ILE A 80 -30.87 18.99 -36.11
C ILE A 80 -29.57 19.13 -35.32
N GLU A 81 -29.53 20.07 -34.39
CA GLU A 81 -28.45 20.15 -33.41
C GLU A 81 -28.62 19.01 -32.40
N VAL A 82 -27.95 17.88 -32.68
CA VAL A 82 -27.82 16.81 -31.70
C VAL A 82 -26.81 17.29 -30.66
N THR A 83 -27.31 17.84 -29.55
CA THR A 83 -26.50 17.95 -28.33
C THR A 83 -26.29 16.54 -27.82
N ALA A 84 -25.26 15.86 -28.34
CA ALA A 84 -24.79 14.66 -27.71
C ALA A 84 -24.47 15.05 -26.26
N ALA A 85 -25.21 14.49 -25.30
CA ALA A 85 -24.77 14.44 -23.92
C ALA A 85 -23.58 13.46 -23.84
N THR A 86 -22.52 13.73 -24.58
CA THR A 86 -21.19 13.29 -24.20
C THR A 86 -20.97 13.94 -22.86
N GLY A 87 -21.17 13.17 -21.78
CA GLY A 87 -20.73 13.56 -20.46
C GLY A 87 -19.34 14.17 -20.61
N VAL A 88 -19.16 15.37 -20.07
CA VAL A 88 -17.95 16.16 -20.23
C VAL A 88 -16.77 15.26 -19.90
N ARG A 89 -16.08 14.75 -20.91
CA ARG A 89 -14.88 13.94 -20.70
C ARG A 89 -13.86 14.92 -20.17
N LYS A 90 -13.45 14.74 -18.92
CA LYS A 90 -12.40 15.55 -18.33
C LYS A 90 -11.16 15.37 -19.21
N ALA A 91 -10.75 16.45 -19.87
CA ALA A 91 -9.55 16.45 -20.70
C ALA A 91 -8.36 16.64 -19.77
N TYR A 92 -7.41 15.72 -19.83
CA TYR A 92 -6.16 15.79 -19.09
C TYR A 92 -5.07 16.31 -20.01
N ALA A 93 -4.42 17.41 -19.62
CA ALA A 93 -3.36 18.03 -20.43
C ALA A 93 -1.97 17.51 -20.04
N THR A 94 -1.80 17.08 -18.79
CA THR A 94 -0.51 16.63 -18.26
C THR A 94 -0.60 15.27 -17.55
N PRO A 95 0.50 14.49 -17.48
CA PRO A 95 0.53 13.25 -16.71
C PRO A 95 0.28 13.47 -15.21
N GLU A 96 0.69 14.62 -14.68
CA GLU A 96 0.53 14.98 -13.27
C GLU A 96 -0.95 15.14 -12.91
N GLU A 97 -1.75 15.75 -13.77
CA GLU A 97 -3.21 15.86 -13.59
C GLU A 97 -3.89 14.49 -13.54
N VAL A 98 -3.44 13.55 -14.39
CA VAL A 98 -3.96 12.17 -14.38
C VAL A 98 -3.60 11.47 -13.08
N LEU A 99 -2.34 11.60 -12.62
CA LEU A 99 -1.87 10.96 -11.40
C LEU A 99 -2.47 11.57 -10.13
N ALA A 100 -2.86 12.85 -10.17
CA ALA A 100 -3.53 13.55 -9.08
C ALA A 100 -4.91 12.96 -8.74
N GLU A 101 -5.60 12.35 -9.71
CA GLU A 101 -6.87 11.64 -9.48
C GLU A 101 -6.73 10.46 -8.51
N PHE A 102 -5.51 9.95 -8.34
CA PHE A 102 -5.21 8.78 -7.52
C PHE A 102 -4.44 9.12 -6.24
N THR A 103 -4.41 10.39 -5.82
CA THR A 103 -3.71 10.82 -4.59
C THR A 103 -4.40 10.33 -3.31
N SER A 104 -5.70 10.04 -3.36
CA SER A 104 -6.44 9.45 -2.24
C SER A 104 -6.09 7.97 -1.98
N GLU A 105 -5.45 7.30 -2.93
CA GLU A 105 -5.01 5.93 -2.77
C GLU A 105 -3.66 5.84 -2.02
N PRO A 106 -3.42 4.76 -1.27
CA PRO A 106 -2.16 4.58 -0.56
C PRO A 106 -0.97 4.49 -1.53
N SER A 107 0.15 5.11 -1.14
CA SER A 107 1.38 5.07 -1.94
C SER A 107 2.02 3.68 -1.92
N ILE A 108 2.81 3.37 -2.95
CA ILE A 108 3.54 2.10 -3.03
C ILE A 108 4.41 1.84 -1.78
N GLN A 109 4.98 2.90 -1.17
CA GLN A 109 5.80 2.77 0.03
C GLN A 109 4.97 2.23 1.21
N ALA A 110 3.75 2.74 1.38
CA ALA A 110 2.85 2.26 2.43
C ALA A 110 2.42 0.80 2.17
N VAL A 111 2.09 0.46 0.92
CA VAL A 111 1.72 -0.91 0.54
C VAL A 111 2.88 -1.89 0.77
N GLN A 112 4.10 -1.50 0.42
CA GLN A 112 5.31 -2.29 0.69
C GLN A 112 5.59 -2.43 2.18
N ALA A 113 5.33 -1.39 2.98
CA ALA A 113 5.45 -1.46 4.44
C ALA A 113 4.48 -2.48 5.03
N TRP A 114 3.20 -2.43 4.64
CA TRP A 114 2.19 -3.42 5.06
C TRP A 114 2.56 -4.83 4.63
N ALA A 115 3.08 -5.01 3.42
CA ALA A 115 3.52 -6.32 2.95
C ALA A 115 4.69 -6.87 3.76
N ASN A 116 5.69 -6.04 4.08
CA ASN A 116 6.81 -6.44 4.94
C ASN A 116 6.36 -6.79 6.36
N GLU A 117 5.39 -6.04 6.90
CA GLU A 117 4.83 -6.28 8.23
C GLU A 117 4.04 -7.61 8.26
N TYR A 118 3.15 -7.81 7.29
CA TYR A 118 2.32 -9.01 7.19
C TYR A 118 3.16 -10.27 6.95
N ALA A 119 4.17 -10.20 6.08
CA ALA A 119 5.08 -11.31 5.79
C ALA A 119 6.14 -11.53 6.89
N GLN A 120 6.20 -10.68 7.92
CA GLN A 120 7.22 -10.69 8.98
C GLN A 120 8.67 -10.58 8.44
N THR A 121 8.85 -10.02 7.24
CA THR A 121 10.14 -9.88 6.58
C THR A 121 10.79 -8.51 6.81
N SER A 122 10.41 -7.81 7.88
CA SER A 122 10.92 -6.45 8.14
C SER A 122 12.42 -6.47 8.52
N PRO A 123 13.25 -5.57 7.95
CA PRO A 123 14.69 -5.53 8.23
C PRO A 123 15.02 -5.33 9.72
N GLU A 124 14.15 -4.65 10.46
CA GLU A 124 14.34 -4.41 11.89
C GLU A 124 14.19 -5.67 12.73
N THR A 125 13.28 -6.55 12.36
CA THR A 125 13.10 -7.86 13.03
C THR A 125 14.34 -8.71 12.86
N VAL A 126 14.87 -8.78 11.64
CA VAL A 126 16.14 -9.46 11.35
C VAL A 126 17.29 -8.86 12.14
N ARG A 127 17.43 -7.53 12.18
CA ARG A 127 18.47 -6.84 12.98
C ARG A 127 18.33 -7.11 14.48
N ARG A 128 17.10 -7.18 14.99
CA ARG A 128 16.81 -7.49 16.39
C ARG A 128 17.21 -8.92 16.73
N TRP A 129 16.83 -9.90 15.90
CA TRP A 129 17.26 -11.29 16.06
C TRP A 129 18.79 -11.42 16.04
N LEU A 130 19.46 -10.73 15.12
CA LEU A 130 20.93 -10.71 15.05
C LEU A 130 21.56 -10.05 16.30
N ARG A 131 20.98 -8.98 16.83
CA ARG A 131 21.48 -8.31 18.04
C ARG A 131 21.27 -9.18 19.29
N GLN A 132 20.11 -9.80 19.43
CA GLN A 132 19.76 -10.67 20.56
C GLN A 132 20.64 -11.93 20.57
N SER A 133 20.94 -12.50 19.40
CA SER A 133 21.91 -13.59 19.27
C SER A 133 23.31 -13.19 19.74
N LYS A 134 23.76 -11.97 19.43
CA LYS A 134 25.08 -11.46 19.88
C LYS A 134 25.17 -11.28 21.39
N THR A 135 24.08 -10.93 22.06
CA THR A 135 24.08 -10.71 23.52
C THR A 135 24.03 -12.01 24.31
N PHE A 136 23.41 -13.07 23.76
CA PHE A 136 23.30 -14.36 24.46
C PHE A 136 24.66 -15.05 24.61
N ALA A 137 25.49 -15.01 23.58
CA ALA A 137 26.83 -15.61 23.58
C ALA A 137 27.87 -14.87 24.46
N ALA A 138 27.52 -13.74 25.08
CA ALA A 138 28.44 -12.92 25.86
C ALA A 138 28.12 -12.91 27.37
N LEU A 139 27.08 -13.63 27.81
CA LEU A 139 26.68 -13.71 29.22
C LEU A 139 27.54 -14.74 29.95
N PRO A 140 28.30 -14.35 31.00
CA PRO A 140 29.00 -15.32 31.83
C PRO A 140 28.02 -16.14 32.66
N ALA A 141 28.38 -17.39 32.92
CA ALA A 141 27.81 -18.11 34.05
C ALA A 141 28.33 -17.49 35.35
N LEU A 142 27.42 -17.12 36.24
CA LEU A 142 27.71 -16.62 37.58
C LEU A 142 27.54 -17.77 38.57
N ASP A 143 28.61 -18.12 39.26
CA ASP A 143 28.61 -19.06 40.37
C ASP A 143 28.93 -18.29 41.65
N LEU A 144 28.10 -18.49 42.68
CA LEU A 144 28.21 -17.84 43.97
C LEU A 144 28.38 -18.93 45.02
N ASP A 145 29.56 -18.98 45.63
CA ASP A 145 29.86 -19.88 46.72
C ASP A 145 29.85 -19.12 48.05
N TYR A 146 29.28 -19.77 49.07
CA TYR A 146 29.28 -19.28 50.45
C TYR A 146 29.70 -20.45 51.33
N ASP A 147 30.85 -20.30 51.98
CA ASP A 147 31.38 -21.25 52.93
C ASP A 147 31.29 -20.69 54.36
N PHE A 148 30.95 -21.58 55.29
CA PHE A 148 30.90 -21.28 56.71
C PHE A 148 31.53 -22.46 57.43
N ASP A 149 32.73 -22.25 57.97
CA ASP A 149 33.51 -23.26 58.66
C ASP A 149 33.64 -22.90 60.14
N VAL A 150 33.46 -23.90 60.99
CA VAL A 150 33.63 -23.78 62.44
C VAL A 150 34.62 -24.84 62.90
N GLY A 151 35.82 -24.40 63.25
CA GLY A 151 36.88 -25.23 63.79
C GLY A 151 36.86 -25.23 65.31
N TYR A 152 37.04 -26.40 65.90
CA TYR A 152 37.28 -26.57 67.34
C TYR A 152 38.65 -27.19 67.51
N ASP A 153 39.56 -26.48 68.16
CA ASP A 153 40.86 -27.03 68.52
C ASP A 153 40.96 -27.14 70.05
N THR A 154 41.44 -28.29 70.52
CA THR A 154 41.64 -28.54 71.95
C THR A 154 43.05 -29.08 72.19
N GLY A 155 43.87 -28.29 72.88
CA GLY A 155 45.19 -28.69 73.33
C GLY A 155 45.14 -29.29 74.74
N TYR A 156 45.88 -30.37 74.95
CA TYR A 156 46.09 -30.96 76.28
C TYR A 156 47.56 -30.85 76.65
N GLN A 157 47.84 -30.40 77.87
CA GLN A 157 49.18 -30.44 78.44
C GLN A 157 49.20 -31.40 79.64
N TYR A 158 50.29 -32.15 79.74
CA TYR A 158 50.52 -33.06 80.85
C TYR A 158 51.25 -32.31 81.96
N TYR A 159 50.59 -32.09 83.09
CA TYR A 159 51.22 -31.50 84.27
C TYR A 159 51.51 -32.58 85.30
N VAL A 160 52.66 -32.45 85.94
CA VAL A 160 52.93 -33.10 87.23
C VAL A 160 52.34 -32.22 88.33
N VAL A 161 51.52 -32.82 89.20
CA VAL A 161 50.96 -32.15 90.37
C VAL A 161 52.08 -31.51 91.18
N SER A 162 52.01 -30.19 91.41
CA SER A 162 53.00 -29.47 92.20
C SER A 162 53.09 -30.07 93.61
N GLY A 163 54.25 -30.64 93.93
CA GLY A 163 54.55 -31.34 95.18
C GLY A 163 55.07 -32.78 94.99
N LEU A 164 54.98 -33.34 93.78
CA LEU A 164 55.54 -34.65 93.44
C LEU A 164 56.77 -34.50 92.52
N PRO A 165 57.80 -35.35 92.68
CA PRO A 165 58.98 -35.34 91.81
C PRO A 165 58.59 -35.63 90.34
N ALA A 166 59.35 -35.09 89.39
CA ALA A 166 59.16 -35.39 87.96
C ALA A 166 59.16 -36.91 87.73
N PRO A 167 58.30 -37.44 86.85
CA PRO A 167 58.09 -38.87 86.75
C PRO A 167 59.39 -39.58 86.36
N THR A 168 59.84 -40.52 87.19
CA THR A 168 61.11 -41.25 86.98
C THR A 168 60.89 -42.66 86.42
N SER A 169 59.63 -43.10 86.30
CA SER A 169 59.27 -44.40 85.75
C SER A 169 58.06 -44.31 84.80
N PRO A 170 57.95 -45.22 83.81
CA PRO A 170 56.82 -45.25 82.87
C PRO A 170 55.44 -45.50 83.49
N ASP A 171 55.39 -45.90 84.76
CA ASP A 171 54.17 -46.27 85.49
C ASP A 171 53.63 -45.13 86.39
N ASP A 172 54.19 -43.92 86.31
CA ASP A 172 53.73 -42.77 87.12
C ASP A 172 52.37 -42.23 86.63
N ASP A 173 51.46 -41.94 87.57
CA ASP A 173 50.11 -41.43 87.29
C ASP A 173 50.18 -39.98 86.75
N VAL A 174 50.03 -39.82 85.44
CA VAL A 174 49.91 -38.51 84.76
C VAL A 174 48.45 -38.21 84.51
N PHE A 175 47.98 -37.02 84.91
CA PHE A 175 46.62 -36.55 84.63
C PHE A 175 46.64 -35.60 83.42
N ASP A 176 45.67 -35.75 82.54
CA ASP A 176 45.44 -34.85 81.41
C ASP A 176 44.70 -33.59 81.90
N ALA A 177 45.26 -32.41 81.61
CA ALA A 177 44.58 -31.14 81.82
C ALA A 177 44.40 -30.45 80.46
N LEU A 178 43.17 -29.99 80.21
CA LEU A 178 42.87 -29.11 79.08
C LEU A 178 43.68 -27.82 79.23
N ASP A 179 44.52 -27.52 78.25
CA ASP A 179 45.42 -26.35 78.22
C ASP A 179 44.72 -25.17 77.55
N ASP A 180 44.19 -25.38 76.35
CA ASP A 180 43.40 -24.39 75.63
C ASP A 180 42.32 -25.08 74.77
N ALA A 181 41.18 -24.40 74.62
CA ALA A 181 40.08 -24.81 73.76
C ALA A 181 39.59 -23.57 73.00
N SER A 182 39.91 -23.51 71.71
CA SER A 182 39.56 -22.38 70.85
C SER A 182 38.51 -22.78 69.83
N VAL A 183 37.61 -21.83 69.55
CA VAL A 183 36.58 -21.97 68.51
C VAL A 183 36.86 -20.89 67.48
N ASP A 184 37.27 -21.32 66.29
CA ASP A 184 37.46 -20.43 65.15
C ASP A 184 36.27 -20.54 64.21
N GLN A 185 35.79 -19.40 63.72
CA GLN A 185 34.66 -19.32 62.81
C GLN A 185 35.07 -18.46 61.61
N SER A 186 35.15 -19.09 60.45
CA SER A 186 35.44 -18.39 59.19
C SER A 186 34.22 -18.43 58.28
N GLN A 187 33.96 -17.29 57.62
CA GLN A 187 32.95 -17.21 56.57
C GLN A 187 33.62 -16.67 55.32
N GLY A 188 33.53 -17.44 54.23
CA GLY A 188 34.00 -17.05 52.91
C GLY A 188 32.82 -16.81 51.97
N PHE A 189 32.97 -15.83 51.09
CA PHE A 189 32.10 -15.65 49.94
C PHE A 189 32.98 -15.64 48.69
N GLY A 190 32.75 -16.57 47.79
CA GLY A 190 33.38 -16.59 46.48
C GLY A 190 32.37 -16.23 45.39
N VAL A 191 32.86 -15.47 44.41
CA VAL A 191 32.11 -15.12 43.21
C VAL A 191 32.96 -15.54 42.02
N SER A 192 32.49 -16.55 41.29
CA SER A 192 33.15 -17.07 40.11
C SER A 192 32.34 -16.73 38.86
N LEU A 193 32.97 -16.03 37.91
CA LEU A 193 32.40 -15.73 36.60
C LEU A 193 33.10 -16.57 35.54
N SER A 194 32.33 -17.37 34.79
CA SER A 194 32.86 -18.24 33.73
C SER A 194 32.33 -17.80 32.36
N TRP A 195 33.24 -17.54 31.41
CA TRP A 195 32.90 -17.24 30.02
C TRP A 195 33.33 -18.40 29.12
N ASP A 196 32.40 -18.96 28.34
CA ASP A 196 32.75 -19.88 27.26
C ASP A 196 33.13 -19.09 26.00
N LEU A 197 34.41 -18.74 25.89
CA LEU A 197 34.97 -18.01 24.74
C LEU A 197 35.12 -18.91 23.50
N ASN A 198 34.96 -20.22 23.63
CA ASN A 198 35.04 -21.16 22.51
C ASN A 198 33.80 -21.07 21.63
N GLU A 199 32.62 -20.82 22.23
CA GLU A 199 31.36 -20.61 21.51
C GLU A 199 31.21 -19.19 20.91
N LEU A 200 32.03 -18.24 21.38
CA LEU A 200 32.12 -16.88 20.84
C LEU A 200 32.67 -16.87 19.41
N VAL A 201 33.55 -17.84 19.08
CA VAL A 201 34.06 -18.11 17.74
C VAL A 201 33.20 -19.21 17.10
N MET A 202 32.12 -18.80 16.41
CA MET A 202 31.16 -19.70 15.73
C MET A 202 30.32 -20.61 16.66
N SER A 203 29.45 -20.02 17.48
CA SER A 203 28.24 -20.73 17.95
C SER A 203 27.53 -21.40 16.76
N SER A 204 27.23 -22.70 16.86
CA SER A 204 26.64 -23.49 15.74
C SER A 204 25.22 -23.05 15.39
N GLU A 205 24.59 -22.26 16.28
CA GLU A 205 23.36 -21.50 16.04
C GLU A 205 23.54 -20.44 14.94
N ARG A 206 24.76 -19.93 14.75
CA ARG A 206 25.13 -18.90 13.77
C ARG A 206 24.99 -19.40 12.32
N ILE A 207 25.21 -20.69 12.04
CA ILE A 207 25.06 -21.26 10.69
C ILE A 207 23.57 -21.46 10.33
N ARG A 208 22.74 -21.86 11.31
CA ARG A 208 21.28 -22.02 11.08
C ARG A 208 20.59 -20.66 10.93
N VAL A 209 21.04 -19.65 11.68
CA VAL A 209 20.50 -18.27 11.59
C VAL A 209 20.92 -17.56 10.29
N ILE A 210 22.13 -17.77 9.76
CA ILE A 210 22.55 -17.14 8.49
C ILE A 210 21.70 -17.65 7.30
N GLY A 211 21.39 -18.95 7.26
CA GLY A 211 20.51 -19.52 6.23
C GLY A 211 19.10 -18.92 6.29
N GLU A 212 18.51 -18.88 7.47
CA GLU A 212 17.17 -18.31 7.69
C GLU A 212 17.11 -16.83 7.31
N VAL A 213 18.14 -16.05 7.64
CA VAL A 213 18.23 -14.63 7.25
C VAL A 213 18.27 -14.46 5.73
N GLN A 214 19.03 -15.30 5.03
CA GLN A 214 19.06 -15.26 3.56
C GLN A 214 17.69 -15.58 2.96
N ASP A 215 16.96 -16.54 3.54
CA ASP A 215 15.65 -16.93 3.04
C ASP A 215 14.58 -15.87 3.34
N VAL A 216 14.62 -15.21 4.49
CA VAL A 216 13.79 -14.03 4.80
C VAL A 216 14.06 -12.88 3.81
N VAL A 217 15.32 -12.62 3.46
CA VAL A 217 15.66 -11.57 2.48
C VAL A 217 15.17 -11.93 1.09
N LYS A 218 15.35 -13.19 0.63
CA LYS A 218 14.82 -13.64 -0.66
C LYS A 218 13.29 -13.56 -0.70
N LEU A 219 12.62 -13.96 0.38
CA LEU A 219 11.16 -13.88 0.50
C LEU A 219 10.70 -12.42 0.44
N ARG A 220 11.41 -11.52 1.11
CA ARG A 220 11.16 -10.08 1.05
C ARG A 220 11.28 -9.56 -0.38
N ASP A 221 12.38 -9.82 -1.06
CA ASP A 221 12.62 -9.31 -2.41
C ASP A 221 11.56 -9.83 -3.39
N LYS A 222 11.18 -11.11 -3.28
CA LYS A 222 10.08 -11.69 -4.05
C LYS A 222 8.74 -11.02 -3.74
N THR A 223 8.42 -10.85 -2.47
CA THR A 223 7.15 -10.25 -2.02
C THR A 223 7.04 -8.80 -2.49
N LEU A 224 8.09 -8.00 -2.28
CA LEU A 224 8.12 -6.61 -2.71
C LEU A 224 8.09 -6.47 -4.23
N GLY A 225 8.74 -7.39 -4.96
CA GLY A 225 8.67 -7.46 -6.42
C GLY A 225 7.23 -7.68 -6.91
N GLU A 226 6.53 -8.68 -6.38
CA GLU A 226 5.14 -8.96 -6.76
C GLU A 226 4.18 -7.84 -6.36
N VAL A 227 4.30 -7.29 -5.15
CA VAL A 227 3.48 -6.16 -4.69
C VAL A 227 3.66 -4.95 -5.59
N THR A 228 4.91 -4.64 -5.96
CA THR A 228 5.21 -3.51 -6.86
C THR A 228 4.63 -3.74 -8.25
N ARG A 229 4.77 -4.96 -8.78
CA ARG A 229 4.20 -5.33 -10.07
C ARG A 229 2.68 -5.18 -10.07
N LEU A 230 1.99 -5.79 -9.11
CA LEU A 230 0.52 -5.75 -8.99
C LEU A 230 0.01 -4.31 -8.80
N TYR A 231 0.70 -3.51 -7.98
CA TYR A 231 0.34 -2.10 -7.77
C TYR A 231 0.38 -1.29 -9.07
N PHE A 232 1.46 -1.40 -9.84
CA PHE A 232 1.58 -0.66 -11.10
C PHE A 232 0.73 -1.25 -12.23
N GLU A 233 0.47 -2.55 -12.23
CA GLU A 233 -0.50 -3.17 -13.15
C GLU A 233 -1.91 -2.62 -12.91
N ARG A 234 -2.34 -2.56 -11.64
CA ARG A 234 -3.59 -1.92 -11.24
C ARG A 234 -3.62 -0.46 -11.67
N ARG A 235 -2.57 0.31 -11.37
CA ARG A 235 -2.51 1.74 -11.69
C ARG A 235 -2.59 2.00 -13.19
N ARG A 236 -1.94 1.17 -14.02
CA ARG A 236 -2.04 1.25 -15.48
C ARG A 236 -3.46 0.98 -15.98
N LEU A 237 -4.14 -0.04 -15.43
CA LEU A 237 -5.52 -0.34 -15.78
C LEU A 237 -6.48 0.80 -15.40
N GLN A 238 -6.29 1.40 -14.22
CA GLN A 238 -7.06 2.56 -13.77
C GLN A 238 -6.86 3.78 -14.68
N VAL A 239 -5.61 4.06 -15.06
CA VAL A 239 -5.29 5.15 -16.01
C VAL A 239 -5.89 4.88 -17.38
N ASP A 240 -5.84 3.63 -17.86
CA ASP A 240 -6.45 3.25 -19.14
C ASP A 240 -7.97 3.43 -19.13
N GLN A 241 -8.65 3.01 -18.04
CA GLN A 241 -10.09 3.25 -17.87
C GLN A 241 -10.45 4.74 -17.83
N LEU A 242 -9.59 5.57 -17.25
CA LEU A 242 -9.82 7.02 -17.13
C LEU A 242 -9.62 7.75 -18.47
N LEU A 243 -8.55 7.40 -19.20
CA LEU A 243 -8.20 8.07 -20.46
C LEU A 243 -8.98 7.52 -21.66
N ASN A 244 -9.19 6.20 -21.70
CA ASN A 244 -9.84 5.49 -22.81
C ASN A 244 -10.93 4.54 -22.31
N PRO A 245 -12.03 5.05 -21.71
CA PRO A 245 -13.12 4.19 -21.27
C PRO A 245 -13.73 3.46 -22.47
N LYS A 246 -13.80 2.13 -22.39
CA LYS A 246 -14.40 1.29 -23.43
C LYS A 246 -15.89 1.60 -23.55
N SER A 247 -16.42 1.70 -24.77
CA SER A 247 -17.83 2.02 -25.02
C SER A 247 -18.79 0.87 -24.70
N ASP A 248 -18.30 -0.38 -24.73
CA ASP A 248 -19.08 -1.57 -24.41
C ASP A 248 -19.15 -1.84 -22.90
N LEU A 249 -20.36 -2.08 -22.40
CA LEU A 249 -20.62 -2.38 -20.99
C LEU A 249 -19.94 -3.70 -20.56
N GLY A 250 -19.94 -4.71 -21.43
CA GLY A 250 -19.28 -6.00 -21.14
C GLY A 250 -17.78 -5.82 -20.92
N ALA A 251 -17.15 -5.01 -21.77
CA ALA A 251 -15.75 -4.66 -21.64
C ALA A 251 -15.44 -3.85 -20.37
N GLN A 252 -16.30 -2.90 -20.00
CA GLN A 252 -16.16 -2.15 -18.73
C GLN A 252 -16.25 -3.06 -17.50
N ILE A 253 -17.21 -4.00 -17.48
CA ILE A 253 -17.34 -4.97 -16.39
C ILE A 253 -16.10 -5.85 -16.28
N LYS A 254 -15.55 -6.30 -17.42
CA LYS A 254 -14.31 -7.10 -17.43
C LYS A 254 -13.14 -6.35 -16.81
N ASP A 255 -12.96 -5.08 -17.16
CA ASP A 255 -11.90 -4.26 -16.61
C ASP A 255 -12.11 -4.00 -15.11
N GLN A 256 -13.36 -3.81 -14.67
CA GLN A 256 -13.70 -3.68 -13.25
C GLN A 256 -13.41 -4.97 -12.47
N LEU A 257 -13.79 -6.14 -13.00
CA LEU A 257 -13.47 -7.43 -12.39
C LEU A 257 -11.96 -7.66 -12.29
N LYS A 258 -11.20 -7.25 -13.31
CA LYS A 258 -9.75 -7.32 -13.29
C LYS A 258 -9.15 -6.42 -12.21
N LEU A 259 -9.70 -5.22 -12.03
CA LEU A 259 -9.29 -4.32 -10.95
C LEU A 259 -9.57 -4.94 -9.58
N LEU A 260 -10.74 -5.55 -9.38
CA LEU A 260 -11.09 -6.26 -8.15
C LEU A 260 -10.15 -7.45 -7.87
N GLU A 261 -9.83 -8.24 -8.89
CA GLU A 261 -8.85 -9.34 -8.79
C GLU A 261 -7.47 -8.82 -8.34
N MET A 262 -6.99 -7.74 -8.94
CA MET A 262 -5.72 -7.10 -8.55
C MET A 262 -5.78 -6.55 -7.11
N THR A 263 -6.90 -5.97 -6.68
CA THR A 263 -7.10 -5.56 -5.27
C THR A 263 -6.94 -6.76 -4.34
N ALA A 264 -7.65 -7.86 -4.63
CA ALA A 264 -7.63 -9.05 -3.78
C ALA A 264 -6.23 -9.67 -3.72
N ASN A 265 -5.49 -9.67 -4.83
CA ASN A 265 -4.10 -10.14 -4.86
C ASN A 265 -3.17 -9.24 -4.02
N LEU A 266 -3.36 -7.92 -4.03
CA LEU A 266 -2.62 -7.00 -3.16
C LEU A 266 -2.99 -7.19 -1.68
N ASP A 267 -4.26 -7.41 -1.37
CA ASP A 267 -4.71 -7.70 -0.01
C ASP A 267 -4.15 -9.02 0.51
N ALA A 268 -3.95 -10.03 -0.35
CA ALA A 268 -3.31 -11.28 0.03
C ALA A 268 -1.87 -11.08 0.54
N TYR A 269 -1.16 -10.05 0.05
CA TYR A 269 0.17 -9.69 0.52
C TYR A 269 0.17 -8.68 1.69
N THR A 270 -0.90 -7.91 1.87
CA THR A 270 -0.97 -6.83 2.88
C THR A 270 -1.88 -7.14 4.06
N GLY A 271 -2.56 -8.29 4.06
CA GLY A 271 -3.51 -8.69 5.10
C GLY A 271 -4.81 -7.87 5.11
N GLY A 272 -5.25 -7.36 3.96
CA GLY A 272 -6.49 -6.57 3.82
C GLY A 272 -6.35 -5.06 4.09
N ARG A 273 -5.18 -4.60 4.56
CA ARG A 273 -4.94 -3.19 4.87
C ARG A 273 -5.04 -2.27 3.66
N PHE A 274 -4.77 -2.78 2.45
CA PHE A 274 -4.88 -1.99 1.23
C PHE A 274 -6.34 -1.61 0.95
N SER A 275 -7.25 -2.59 0.97
CA SER A 275 -8.69 -2.31 0.85
C SER A 275 -9.23 -1.43 1.97
N ASP A 276 -8.80 -1.63 3.21
CA ASP A 276 -9.21 -0.80 4.35
C ASP A 276 -8.79 0.67 4.18
N ALA A 277 -7.57 0.90 3.70
CA ALA A 277 -7.07 2.25 3.42
C ALA A 277 -7.85 2.94 2.29
N MET A 278 -8.19 2.19 1.24
CA MET A 278 -9.05 2.70 0.16
C MET A 278 -10.46 3.03 0.65
N ALA A 279 -11.05 2.19 1.52
CA ALA A 279 -12.37 2.42 2.10
C ALA A 279 -12.39 3.64 3.05
N SER A 280 -11.30 3.86 3.76
CA SER A 280 -11.17 4.96 4.74
C SER A 280 -10.83 6.31 4.08
N GLY A 281 -10.46 6.33 2.79
CA GLY A 281 -9.95 7.53 2.11
C GLY A 281 -8.71 8.14 2.77
N ALA A 282 -8.07 7.39 3.67
CA ALA A 282 -7.02 7.88 4.55
C ALA A 282 -5.67 7.58 3.90
N ALA A 283 -5.03 8.63 3.39
CA ALA A 283 -3.62 8.57 3.05
C ALA A 283 -2.85 8.08 4.29
N PRO A 284 -2.08 6.98 4.20
CA PRO A 284 -1.26 6.55 5.32
C PRO A 284 -0.22 7.63 5.59
N SER A 285 -0.26 8.18 6.81
CA SER A 285 0.74 9.11 7.32
C SER A 285 2.12 8.48 7.21
N GLY A 286 2.95 9.04 6.33
CA GLY A 286 4.36 8.72 6.26
C GLY A 286 5.06 9.11 7.56
N GLY A 287 5.74 8.14 8.17
CA GLY A 287 6.76 8.32 9.19
C GLY A 287 8.05 7.70 8.70
#